data_AF-A0A8H7RMC0-F1
#
_entry.id   AF-A0A8H7RMC0-F1
#
_cell.length_a   1.000
_cell.length_b   1.000
_cell.length_c   1.000
_cell.angle_alpha   90.00
_cell.angle_beta   90.00
_cell.angle_gamma   90.00
#
_symmetry.space_group_name_H-M   'P 1'
#
loop_
_entity.id
_entity.type
_entity.pdbx_description
1 polymer ?
#
loop_
_entity_poly.entity_id
_entity_poly.type
_entity_poly.pdbx_seq_one_letter_code
_entity_poly.pdbx_strand_id
1 'polypeptide(L)'
;MDQWQDYTIDKCNLPYTCQMTHDRTKRVDSSVVIFHASDLDKMTSLPPLDKDRAWVYHTAEAPHYTPKEFHLMQYSMTYRLDSDFPWGYLDEDTLLPVMESPLASATAAAPIEKEKGASVAWIVSNCKASNDRHHYVKELSRWINVDIYGHCNNNKVFPANVSTVELVSRYHFYLSFENSNCKDYVTEKLSTAYLAGVVPVVDGPSDYGPFIPNTHAVIRTDDFDSPRALADYLNTLMHNKTLYNQYLSFRQPHGVSDRFKKTLKAYKKGQCDLCTLAYERHNDMTSYSPGKKIYLDNTCVLHKHFNYKRWDVLSTYFLVFLAALVILFYLIKLYKTSRRTKTARSSVN
;
A
#
# COMPACT_ATOMS: atom_id res chain seq x y z
N MET A 1 7.91 -16.45 -5.90
CA MET A 1 8.71 -15.53 -6.75
C MET A 1 8.87 -16.26 -8.07
N ASP A 2 7.77 -16.30 -8.84
CA ASP A 2 7.66 -17.11 -10.07
C ASP A 2 6.61 -16.52 -11.03
N GLN A 3 6.10 -15.32 -10.72
CA GLN A 3 4.95 -14.72 -11.42
C GLN A 3 5.27 -14.30 -12.86
N TRP A 4 6.55 -14.22 -13.20
CA TRP A 4 7.02 -13.78 -14.51
C TRP A 4 7.51 -14.94 -15.39
N GLN A 5 7.69 -16.13 -14.82
CA GLN A 5 8.11 -17.29 -15.58
C GLN A 5 6.96 -17.69 -16.51
N ASP A 6 7.25 -17.72 -17.82
CA ASP A 6 6.31 -18.02 -18.89
C ASP A 6 5.10 -17.07 -18.98
N TYR A 7 5.21 -15.88 -18.37
CA TYR A 7 4.17 -14.85 -18.44
C TYR A 7 4.00 -14.37 -19.88
N THR A 8 2.78 -14.51 -20.41
CA THR A 8 2.47 -14.21 -21.81
C THR A 8 1.63 -12.95 -21.94
N ILE A 9 2.08 -12.02 -22.79
CA ILE A 9 1.36 -10.82 -23.19
C ILE A 9 0.66 -11.12 -24.51
N ASP A 10 -0.65 -11.36 -24.45
CA ASP A 10 -1.51 -11.71 -25.59
C ASP A 10 -2.76 -10.82 -25.75
N LYS A 11 -3.05 -9.96 -24.78
CA LYS A 11 -4.28 -9.12 -24.74
C LYS A 11 -4.18 -7.82 -25.54
N CYS A 12 -3.25 -7.75 -26.48
CA CYS A 12 -2.88 -6.50 -27.15
C CYS A 12 -3.46 -6.33 -28.55
N ASN A 13 -4.23 -7.32 -29.04
CA ASN A 13 -4.68 -7.39 -30.44
C ASN A 13 -3.51 -7.28 -31.45
N LEU A 14 -2.33 -7.76 -31.06
CA LEU A 14 -1.14 -7.82 -31.90
C LEU A 14 -1.12 -9.16 -32.65
N PRO A 15 -0.52 -9.22 -33.85
CA PRO A 15 -0.40 -10.48 -34.61
C PRO A 15 0.66 -11.44 -34.02
N TYR A 16 1.21 -11.11 -32.85
CA TYR A 16 2.24 -11.86 -32.13
C TYR A 16 2.00 -11.76 -30.62
N THR A 17 2.60 -12.68 -29.87
CA THR A 17 2.62 -12.68 -28.40
C THR A 17 4.05 -12.52 -27.91
N CYS A 18 4.21 -11.94 -26.72
CA CYS A 18 5.51 -11.86 -26.06
C CYS A 18 5.50 -12.69 -24.79
N GLN A 19 6.56 -13.46 -24.57
CA GLN A 19 6.73 -14.26 -23.37
C GLN A 19 7.89 -13.70 -22.53
N MET A 20 7.64 -13.50 -21.24
CA MET A 20 8.68 -13.20 -20.26
C MET A 20 9.18 -14.53 -19.65
N THR A 21 10.49 -14.63 -19.44
CA THR A 21 11.10 -15.84 -18.87
C THR A 21 12.32 -15.48 -18.03
N HIS A 22 12.57 -16.29 -17.00
CA HIS A 22 13.81 -16.24 -16.21
C HIS A 22 14.92 -17.13 -16.80
N ASP A 23 14.63 -17.89 -17.87
CA ASP A 23 15.59 -18.73 -18.57
C ASP A 23 16.67 -17.88 -19.26
N ARG A 24 17.84 -17.84 -18.64
CA ARG A 24 19.00 -17.09 -19.15
C ARG A 24 19.53 -17.63 -20.48
N THR A 25 19.21 -18.87 -20.87
CA THR A 25 19.63 -19.43 -22.16
C THR A 25 18.92 -18.75 -23.33
N LYS A 26 17.69 -18.26 -23.11
CA LYS A 26 16.90 -17.49 -24.09
C LYS A 26 17.41 -16.07 -24.30
N ARG A 27 18.41 -15.64 -23.54
CA ARG A 27 19.02 -14.31 -23.67
C ARG A 27 19.46 -14.04 -25.11
N VAL A 28 20.08 -14.99 -25.79
CA VAL A 28 20.63 -14.76 -27.15
C VAL A 28 19.55 -14.21 -28.08
N ASP A 29 18.33 -14.75 -27.97
CA ASP A 29 17.16 -14.39 -28.79
C ASP A 29 16.33 -13.23 -28.22
N SER A 30 16.64 -12.76 -27.01
CA SER A 30 15.85 -11.75 -26.28
C SER A 30 16.25 -10.31 -26.60
N SER A 31 15.44 -9.59 -27.36
CA SER A 31 15.70 -8.19 -27.74
C SER A 31 15.53 -7.17 -26.58
N VAL A 32 14.85 -7.56 -25.51
CA VAL A 32 14.60 -6.77 -24.29
C VAL A 32 15.08 -7.56 -23.06
N VAL A 33 15.73 -6.87 -22.12
CA VAL A 33 16.15 -7.44 -20.83
C VAL A 33 15.58 -6.59 -19.71
N ILE A 34 14.79 -7.22 -18.84
CA ILE A 34 14.11 -6.56 -17.72
C ILE A 34 14.88 -6.85 -16.44
N PHE A 35 15.26 -5.79 -15.73
CA PHE A 35 16.00 -5.86 -14.49
C PHE A 35 15.09 -5.49 -13.32
N HIS A 36 14.85 -6.46 -12.43
CA HIS A 36 14.16 -6.17 -11.18
C HIS A 36 15.06 -5.32 -10.27
N ALA A 37 14.56 -4.16 -9.85
CA ALA A 37 15.29 -3.16 -9.10
C ALA A 37 15.99 -3.71 -7.84
N SER A 38 15.28 -4.54 -7.07
CA SER A 38 15.80 -5.10 -5.80
C SER A 38 16.91 -6.14 -5.99
N ASP A 39 17.11 -6.61 -7.21
CA ASP A 39 18.12 -7.62 -7.54
C ASP A 39 19.34 -7.03 -8.24
N LEU A 40 19.22 -5.83 -8.84
CA LEU A 40 20.30 -5.16 -9.57
C LEU A 40 21.60 -5.07 -8.76
N ASP A 41 21.52 -4.64 -7.50
CA ASP A 41 22.70 -4.49 -6.63
C ASP A 41 23.28 -5.83 -6.15
N LYS A 42 22.54 -6.92 -6.29
CA LYS A 42 22.97 -8.29 -5.92
C LYS A 42 23.53 -9.05 -7.12
N MET A 43 23.42 -8.52 -8.34
CA MET A 43 23.91 -9.19 -9.53
C MET A 43 25.44 -9.23 -9.52
N THR A 44 26.00 -10.43 -9.54
CA THR A 44 27.45 -10.66 -9.61
C THR A 44 28.02 -10.43 -11.00
N SER A 45 27.19 -10.57 -12.03
CA SER A 45 27.49 -10.16 -13.39
C SER A 45 26.22 -9.62 -14.04
N LEU A 46 26.35 -8.42 -14.59
CA LEU A 46 25.39 -7.96 -15.57
C LEU A 46 25.65 -8.71 -16.87
N PRO A 47 24.60 -8.96 -17.65
CA PRO A 47 24.82 -9.47 -18.98
C PRO A 47 25.66 -8.48 -19.81
N PRO A 48 26.46 -8.94 -20.80
CA PRO A 48 27.25 -8.03 -21.63
C PRO A 48 26.40 -6.86 -22.15
N LEU A 49 26.95 -5.66 -22.07
CA LEU A 49 26.40 -4.45 -22.67
C LEU A 49 26.52 -4.56 -24.20
N ASP A 50 25.69 -5.42 -24.79
CA ASP A 50 25.44 -5.39 -26.22
C ASP A 50 24.59 -4.13 -26.47
N LYS A 51 25.14 -3.17 -27.22
CA LYS A 51 24.54 -1.84 -27.44
C LYS A 51 23.13 -1.88 -28.04
N ASP A 52 22.71 -3.03 -28.53
CA ASP A 52 21.53 -3.18 -29.35
C ASP A 52 20.31 -3.67 -28.53
N ARG A 53 20.51 -4.19 -27.31
CA ARG A 53 19.44 -4.72 -26.44
C ARG A 53 18.82 -3.62 -25.57
N ALA A 54 17.50 -3.59 -25.46
CA ALA A 54 16.82 -2.64 -24.61
C ALA A 54 16.84 -3.07 -23.14
N TRP A 55 17.48 -2.27 -22.28
CA TRP A 55 17.54 -2.51 -20.84
C TRP A 55 16.41 -1.77 -20.12
N VAL A 56 15.54 -2.53 -19.47
CA VAL A 56 14.33 -2.03 -18.79
C VAL A 56 14.51 -2.13 -17.28
N TYR A 57 14.41 -1.01 -16.59
CA TYR A 57 14.34 -0.96 -15.13
C TYR A 57 12.92 -1.29 -14.67
N HIS A 58 12.76 -2.35 -13.86
CA HIS A 58 11.47 -2.75 -13.33
C HIS A 58 11.40 -2.65 -11.81
N THR A 59 10.38 -1.93 -11.31
CA THR A 59 9.99 -1.99 -9.90
C THR A 59 8.49 -1.81 -9.74
N ALA A 60 7.88 -2.64 -8.91
CA ALA A 60 6.52 -2.45 -8.41
C ALA A 60 6.50 -1.79 -7.02
N GLU A 61 7.67 -1.56 -6.43
CA GLU A 61 7.84 -0.96 -5.10
C GLU A 61 8.31 0.50 -5.20
N ALA A 62 7.98 1.28 -4.16
CA ALA A 62 8.52 2.61 -3.97
C ALA A 62 10.06 2.58 -3.86
N PRO A 63 10.77 3.56 -4.45
CA PRO A 63 12.23 3.54 -4.42
C PRO A 63 12.75 3.80 -3.00
N HIS A 64 13.62 2.91 -2.53
CA HIS A 64 14.33 3.07 -1.25
C HIS A 64 15.75 3.63 -1.43
N TYR A 65 16.42 3.25 -2.51
CA TYR A 65 17.75 3.71 -2.88
C TYR A 65 17.93 3.58 -4.39
N THR A 66 18.98 4.21 -4.92
CA THR A 66 19.37 4.10 -6.33
C THR A 66 20.31 2.90 -6.51
N PRO A 67 19.93 1.86 -7.28
CA PRO A 67 20.85 0.78 -7.60
C PRO A 67 22.07 1.31 -8.36
N LYS A 68 23.25 0.74 -8.14
CA LYS A 68 24.53 1.21 -8.73
C LYS A 68 24.46 1.28 -10.25
N GLU A 69 23.83 0.28 -10.84
CA GLU A 69 23.77 0.08 -12.29
C GLU A 69 22.51 0.68 -12.92
N PHE A 70 21.76 1.50 -12.17
CA PHE A 70 20.59 2.20 -12.68
C PHE A 70 20.90 3.07 -13.91
N HIS A 71 22.11 3.65 -13.96
CA HIS A 71 22.55 4.52 -15.06
C HIS A 71 22.66 3.80 -16.42
N LEU A 72 22.66 2.46 -16.43
CA LEU A 72 22.66 1.64 -17.65
C LEU A 72 21.25 1.41 -18.21
N MET A 73 20.20 1.72 -17.44
CA MET A 73 18.82 1.48 -17.80
C MET A 73 18.31 2.55 -18.77
N GLN A 74 17.52 2.13 -19.76
CA GLN A 74 17.05 3.00 -20.83
C GLN A 74 15.54 3.24 -20.79
N TYR A 75 14.80 2.26 -20.28
CA TYR A 75 13.35 2.30 -20.19
C TYR A 75 12.88 1.98 -18.78
N SER A 76 11.74 2.54 -18.38
CA SER A 76 11.12 2.29 -17.08
C SER A 76 9.85 1.45 -17.21
N MET A 77 9.76 0.37 -16.44
CA MET A 77 8.55 -0.42 -16.21
C MET A 77 8.18 -0.32 -14.73
N THR A 78 7.28 0.61 -14.39
CA THR A 78 6.98 0.94 -12.98
C THR A 78 5.51 1.26 -12.79
N TYR A 79 5.05 1.40 -11.54
CA TYR A 79 3.68 1.79 -11.22
C TYR A 79 3.31 3.20 -11.70
N ARG A 80 4.28 4.03 -12.07
CA ARG A 80 4.07 5.43 -12.48
C ARG A 80 3.34 5.51 -13.82
N LEU A 81 2.40 6.44 -13.93
CA LEU A 81 1.69 6.68 -15.19
C LEU A 81 2.57 7.36 -16.25
N ASP A 82 3.67 7.99 -15.83
CA ASP A 82 4.71 8.57 -16.70
C ASP A 82 5.89 7.61 -16.95
N SER A 83 5.78 6.33 -16.58
CA SER A 83 6.73 5.27 -16.96
C SER A 83 6.63 4.98 -18.46
N ASP A 84 7.71 4.46 -19.07
CA ASP A 84 7.66 4.01 -20.47
C ASP A 84 6.67 2.87 -20.67
N PHE A 85 6.63 1.97 -19.69
CA PHE A 85 5.69 0.87 -19.59
C PHE A 85 5.00 0.94 -18.23
N PRO A 86 3.93 1.75 -18.08
CA PRO A 86 3.17 1.82 -16.83
C PRO A 86 2.64 0.44 -16.47
N TRP A 87 3.01 -0.05 -15.28
CA TRP A 87 2.68 -1.39 -14.80
C TRP A 87 2.29 -1.33 -13.32
N GLY A 88 1.01 -1.02 -13.08
CA GLY A 88 0.45 -0.95 -11.73
C GLY A 88 -0.33 -2.20 -11.32
N TYR A 89 -0.97 -2.11 -10.15
CA TYR A 89 -1.70 -3.22 -9.51
C TYR A 89 -3.22 -3.22 -9.80
N LEU A 90 -3.68 -2.28 -10.63
CA LEU A 90 -5.09 -2.16 -10.99
C LEU A 90 -5.31 -2.78 -12.37
N ASP A 91 -5.92 -3.97 -12.39
CA ASP A 91 -6.18 -4.71 -13.62
C ASP A 91 -7.60 -4.45 -14.14
N GLU A 92 -7.71 -4.07 -15.41
CA GLU A 92 -8.98 -3.77 -16.07
C GLU A 92 -9.93 -4.96 -16.07
N ASP A 93 -9.42 -6.12 -16.48
CA ASP A 93 -10.20 -7.33 -16.70
C ASP A 93 -10.71 -7.93 -15.37
N THR A 94 -10.05 -7.63 -14.25
CA THR A 94 -10.44 -8.07 -12.90
C THR A 94 -11.33 -7.05 -12.18
N LEU A 95 -11.04 -5.75 -12.29
CA LEU A 95 -11.75 -4.72 -11.52
C LEU A 95 -13.07 -4.31 -12.16
N LEU A 96 -13.11 -4.04 -13.47
CA LEU A 96 -14.32 -3.53 -14.11
C LEU A 96 -15.53 -4.47 -13.97
N PRO A 97 -15.41 -5.80 -14.13
CA PRO A 97 -16.56 -6.69 -13.95
C PRO A 97 -17.15 -6.61 -12.54
N VAL A 98 -16.31 -6.46 -11.52
CA VAL A 98 -16.75 -6.35 -10.11
C VAL A 98 -17.35 -4.97 -9.82
N MET A 99 -16.78 -3.92 -10.42
CA MET A 99 -17.18 -2.53 -10.17
C MET A 99 -18.38 -2.09 -11.00
N GLU A 100 -18.65 -2.69 -12.16
CA GLU A 100 -19.81 -2.36 -13.00
C GLU A 100 -21.02 -3.29 -12.72
N SER A 101 -20.84 -4.28 -11.83
CA SER A 101 -21.93 -5.15 -11.37
C SER A 101 -22.68 -4.54 -10.18
N PRO A 102 -24.03 -4.44 -10.24
CA PRO A 102 -24.83 -3.95 -9.12
C PRO A 102 -24.59 -4.75 -7.83
N LEU A 103 -24.47 -4.05 -6.70
CA LEU A 103 -24.44 -4.68 -5.36
C LEU A 103 -25.61 -5.64 -5.16
N ALA A 104 -26.79 -5.34 -5.71
CA ALA A 104 -27.98 -6.18 -5.63
C ALA A 104 -27.81 -7.58 -6.25
N SER A 105 -26.98 -7.70 -7.30
CA SER A 105 -26.62 -8.99 -7.91
C SER A 105 -25.53 -9.72 -7.11
N ALA A 106 -24.67 -9.00 -6.41
CA ALA A 106 -23.72 -9.57 -5.46
C ALA A 106 -24.39 -10.00 -4.13
N THR A 107 -25.51 -9.37 -3.74
CA THR A 107 -26.33 -9.77 -2.57
C THR A 107 -27.23 -10.99 -2.84
N ALA A 108 -27.18 -11.58 -4.03
CA ALA A 108 -27.70 -12.93 -4.27
C ALA A 108 -26.76 -14.00 -3.67
N ALA A 109 -25.49 -13.68 -3.43
CA ALA A 109 -24.71 -14.37 -2.41
C ALA A 109 -25.14 -13.80 -1.05
N ALA A 110 -25.44 -14.68 -0.09
CA ALA A 110 -25.89 -14.31 1.24
C ALA A 110 -25.08 -13.11 1.79
N PRO A 111 -25.70 -12.15 2.51
CA PRO A 111 -24.95 -11.07 3.13
C PRO A 111 -23.85 -11.71 3.96
N ILE A 112 -22.59 -11.44 3.62
CA ILE A 112 -21.47 -11.89 4.43
C ILE A 112 -21.70 -11.26 5.80
N GLU A 113 -22.05 -12.10 6.79
CA GLU A 113 -22.19 -11.63 8.15
C GLU A 113 -20.88 -10.96 8.52
N LYS A 114 -20.93 -9.64 8.72
CA LYS A 114 -19.74 -8.87 9.10
C LYS A 114 -19.26 -9.40 10.45
N GLU A 115 -17.94 -9.52 10.59
CA GLU A 115 -17.33 -10.03 11.83
C GLU A 115 -17.85 -9.25 13.05
N LYS A 116 -18.27 -9.99 14.08
CA LYS A 116 -18.75 -9.41 15.34
C LYS A 116 -17.52 -9.04 16.18
N GLY A 117 -17.12 -7.77 16.16
CA GLY A 117 -16.15 -7.22 17.12
C GLY A 117 -15.20 -6.15 16.57
N ALA A 118 -14.74 -6.29 15.33
CA ALA A 118 -13.91 -5.31 14.64
C ALA A 118 -14.45 -5.08 13.23
N SER A 119 -14.54 -3.81 12.84
CA SER A 119 -15.08 -3.42 11.52
C SER A 119 -14.01 -2.93 10.56
N VAL A 120 -12.77 -2.86 11.02
CA VAL A 120 -11.60 -2.42 10.24
C VAL A 120 -10.59 -3.55 10.22
N ALA A 121 -10.13 -3.93 9.03
CA ALA A 121 -9.01 -4.87 8.86
C ALA A 121 -7.78 -4.17 8.28
N TRP A 122 -6.60 -4.64 8.67
CA TRP A 122 -5.33 -4.26 8.08
C TRP A 122 -4.42 -5.48 7.92
N ILE A 123 -3.96 -5.74 6.70
CA ILE A 123 -3.04 -6.84 6.41
C ILE A 123 -1.68 -6.24 6.08
N VAL A 124 -0.67 -6.52 6.91
CA VAL A 124 0.63 -5.84 6.81
C VAL A 124 1.79 -6.74 7.21
N SER A 125 2.80 -6.77 6.32
CA SER A 125 4.05 -7.51 6.54
C SER A 125 5.32 -6.64 6.48
N ASN A 126 5.21 -5.39 6.01
CA ASN A 126 6.31 -4.42 6.10
C ASN A 126 6.11 -3.53 7.34
N CYS A 127 6.91 -3.80 8.37
CA CYS A 127 6.83 -3.15 9.69
C CYS A 127 7.70 -1.90 9.79
N LYS A 128 8.52 -1.61 8.77
CA LYS A 128 9.43 -0.46 8.70
C LYS A 128 9.16 0.35 7.43
N ALA A 129 7.89 0.68 7.23
CA ALA A 129 7.44 1.52 6.13
C ALA A 129 8.06 2.92 6.24
N SER A 130 8.43 3.50 5.10
CA SER A 130 9.16 4.77 5.02
C SER A 130 8.32 5.97 5.48
N ASN A 131 7.00 5.84 5.42
CA ASN A 131 6.04 6.85 5.83
C ASN A 131 5.57 6.75 7.29
N ASP A 132 6.12 5.80 8.06
CA ASP A 132 5.74 5.57 9.46
C ASP A 132 4.26 5.19 9.68
N ARG A 133 3.55 4.64 8.68
CA ARG A 133 2.11 4.26 8.77
C ARG A 133 1.72 3.43 9.98
N HIS A 134 2.66 2.63 10.51
CA HIS A 134 2.45 1.80 11.68
C HIS A 134 2.21 2.63 12.96
N HIS A 135 2.80 3.83 13.06
CA HIS A 135 2.54 4.76 14.15
C HIS A 135 1.13 5.37 14.05
N TYR A 136 0.68 5.69 12.83
CA TYR A 136 -0.70 6.16 12.61
C TYR A 136 -1.72 5.09 13.00
N VAL A 137 -1.55 3.85 12.52
CA VAL A 137 -2.48 2.77 12.84
C VAL A 137 -2.46 2.43 14.33
N LYS A 138 -1.31 2.45 14.98
CA LYS A 138 -1.23 2.25 16.44
C LYS A 138 -2.08 3.28 17.19
N GLU A 139 -2.02 4.56 16.80
CA GLU A 139 -2.85 5.60 17.41
C GLU A 139 -4.34 5.43 17.05
N LEU A 140 -4.66 5.09 15.80
CA LEU A 140 -6.02 4.79 15.36
C LEU A 140 -6.66 3.65 16.19
N SER A 141 -5.89 2.59 16.46
CA SER A 141 -6.35 1.41 17.22
C SER A 141 -6.72 1.70 18.67
N ARG A 142 -6.45 2.90 19.18
CA ARG A 142 -6.91 3.35 20.51
C ARG A 142 -8.36 3.83 20.50
N TRP A 143 -8.88 4.18 19.32
CA TRP A 143 -10.17 4.84 19.13
C TRP A 143 -11.17 3.95 18.39
N ILE A 144 -10.69 2.97 17.60
CA ILE A 144 -11.51 1.98 16.92
C ILE A 144 -10.79 0.63 16.89
N ASN A 145 -11.54 -0.48 17.00
CA ASN A 145 -10.96 -1.82 16.89
C ASN A 145 -10.47 -2.08 15.46
N VAL A 146 -9.16 -2.29 15.31
CA VAL A 146 -8.52 -2.69 14.07
C VAL A 146 -7.97 -4.11 14.23
N ASP A 147 -8.44 -5.02 13.38
CA ASP A 147 -7.88 -6.37 13.27
C ASP A 147 -6.68 -6.32 12.34
N ILE A 148 -5.52 -6.67 12.89
CA ILE A 148 -4.21 -6.60 12.23
C ILE A 148 -3.72 -8.02 11.97
N TYR A 149 -3.51 -8.32 10.70
CA TYR A 149 -2.99 -9.57 10.17
C TYR A 149 -1.59 -9.36 9.56
N GLY A 150 -0.86 -10.46 9.40
CA GLY A 150 0.49 -10.46 8.83
C GLY A 150 1.57 -10.50 9.92
N HIS A 151 2.75 -9.97 9.63
CA HIS A 151 3.92 -10.07 10.53
C HIS A 151 4.08 -8.89 11.49
N CYS A 152 3.33 -7.79 11.30
CA CYS A 152 3.56 -6.55 12.02
C CYS A 152 2.47 -6.27 13.05
N ASN A 153 2.83 -6.29 14.35
CA ASN A 153 1.91 -5.98 15.45
C ASN A 153 0.56 -6.71 15.33
N ASN A 154 0.58 -7.95 14.83
CA ASN A 154 -0.62 -8.69 14.51
C ASN A 154 -1.34 -9.07 15.80
N ASN A 155 -2.65 -8.79 15.85
CA ASN A 155 -3.53 -9.21 16.94
C ASN A 155 -4.51 -10.30 16.49
N LYS A 156 -4.47 -10.67 15.20
CA LYS A 156 -5.22 -11.78 14.61
C LYS A 156 -4.29 -12.71 13.86
N VAL A 157 -4.72 -13.97 13.77
CA VAL A 157 -4.08 -15.01 12.96
C VAL A 157 -4.81 -15.06 11.62
N PHE A 158 -4.05 -15.03 10.52
CA PHE A 158 -4.62 -15.18 9.19
C PHE A 158 -5.20 -16.60 9.04
N PRO A 159 -6.51 -16.76 8.74
CA PRO A 159 -7.12 -18.08 8.66
C PRO A 159 -6.52 -18.93 7.52
N ALA A 160 -6.33 -20.23 7.78
CA ALA A 160 -5.94 -21.16 6.72
C ALA A 160 -7.06 -21.29 5.67
N ASN A 161 -6.69 -21.48 4.40
CA ASN A 161 -7.60 -21.71 3.27
C ASN A 161 -8.60 -20.57 2.99
N VAL A 162 -8.29 -19.33 3.41
CA VAL A 162 -9.09 -18.14 3.13
C VAL A 162 -8.29 -17.22 2.23
N SER A 163 -8.89 -16.71 1.16
CA SER A 163 -8.21 -15.70 0.33
C SER A 163 -8.19 -14.33 1.02
N THR A 164 -7.22 -13.47 0.68
CA THR A 164 -7.16 -12.09 1.18
C THR A 164 -8.48 -11.34 0.94
N VAL A 165 -9.04 -11.44 -0.27
CA VAL A 165 -10.30 -10.78 -0.64
C VAL A 165 -11.45 -11.31 0.21
N GLU A 166 -11.54 -12.62 0.40
CA GLU A 166 -12.57 -13.24 1.24
C GLU A 166 -12.46 -12.79 2.70
N LEU A 167 -11.24 -12.77 3.28
CA LEU A 167 -11.03 -12.27 4.64
C LEU A 167 -11.49 -10.82 4.78
N VAL A 168 -11.04 -9.96 3.85
CA VAL A 168 -11.36 -8.53 3.87
C VAL A 168 -12.86 -8.28 3.71
N SER A 169 -13.56 -9.11 2.95
CA SER A 169 -15.01 -8.97 2.72
C SER A 169 -15.87 -9.06 4.00
N ARG A 170 -15.30 -9.63 5.08
CA ARG A 170 -15.94 -9.75 6.40
C ARG A 170 -15.96 -8.45 7.21
N TYR A 171 -15.27 -7.40 6.73
CA TYR A 171 -15.14 -6.10 7.40
C TYR A 171 -15.94 -5.00 6.69
N HIS A 172 -16.16 -3.86 7.36
CA HIS A 172 -16.72 -2.66 6.73
C HIS A 172 -15.63 -1.86 6.01
N PHE A 173 -14.46 -1.80 6.62
CA PHE A 173 -13.33 -1.01 6.13
C PHE A 173 -12.07 -1.86 6.00
N TYR A 174 -11.28 -1.54 4.99
CA TYR A 174 -9.93 -2.07 4.83
C TYR A 174 -8.93 -0.93 4.80
N LEU A 175 -7.89 -1.01 5.64
CA LEU A 175 -6.81 -0.04 5.62
C LEU A 175 -5.89 -0.33 4.43
N SER A 176 -6.18 0.33 3.30
CA SER A 176 -5.38 0.27 2.07
C SER A 176 -4.17 1.20 2.14
N PHE A 177 -3.39 1.13 3.23
CA PHE A 177 -2.28 2.05 3.50
C PHE A 177 -1.03 1.61 2.77
N GLU A 178 -0.46 2.49 1.96
CA GLU A 178 0.80 2.25 1.26
C GLU A 178 2.00 2.33 2.17
N ASN A 179 3.09 1.67 1.78
CA ASN A 179 4.32 1.67 2.57
C ASN A 179 5.15 2.97 2.41
N SER A 180 4.77 3.80 1.45
CA SER A 180 5.39 5.08 1.07
C SER A 180 4.33 5.97 0.43
N ASN A 181 4.47 7.29 0.53
CA ASN A 181 3.53 8.25 -0.08
C ASN A 181 4.19 8.88 -1.32
N CYS A 182 4.31 8.13 -2.41
CA CYS A 182 4.87 8.60 -3.69
C CYS A 182 3.75 8.89 -4.69
N LYS A 183 3.99 9.77 -5.68
CA LYS A 183 3.03 10.04 -6.76
C LYS A 183 2.73 8.74 -7.52
N ASP A 184 1.46 8.52 -7.81
CA ASP A 184 0.91 7.36 -8.51
C ASP A 184 1.13 5.99 -7.84
N TYR A 185 1.71 5.93 -6.63
CA TYR A 185 1.97 4.66 -5.95
C TYR A 185 0.70 4.09 -5.31
N VAL A 186 -0.05 3.32 -6.10
CA VAL A 186 -1.26 2.61 -5.67
C VAL A 186 -1.12 1.13 -5.97
N THR A 187 -1.31 0.30 -4.95
CA THR A 187 -0.97 -1.12 -4.99
C THR A 187 -2.17 -2.05 -4.89
N GLU A 188 -1.92 -3.35 -4.72
CA GLU A 188 -2.94 -4.38 -4.53
C GLU A 188 -3.86 -4.10 -3.33
N LYS A 189 -3.42 -3.26 -2.39
CA LYS A 189 -4.19 -2.89 -1.20
C LYS A 189 -5.48 -2.18 -1.56
N LEU A 190 -5.48 -1.32 -2.57
CA LEU A 190 -6.69 -0.64 -3.01
C LEU A 190 -7.61 -1.59 -3.79
N SER A 191 -7.05 -2.35 -4.74
CA SER A 191 -7.85 -3.31 -5.51
C SER A 191 -8.45 -4.41 -4.64
N THR A 192 -7.74 -4.87 -3.61
CA THR A 192 -8.26 -5.82 -2.61
C THR A 192 -9.55 -5.33 -1.96
N ALA A 193 -9.61 -4.04 -1.56
CA ALA A 193 -10.83 -3.48 -0.95
C ALA A 193 -12.02 -3.49 -1.92
N TYR A 194 -11.78 -3.07 -3.17
CA TYR A 194 -12.82 -3.03 -4.20
C TYR A 194 -13.33 -4.42 -4.56
N LEU A 195 -12.44 -5.39 -4.71
CA LEU A 195 -12.79 -6.79 -4.96
C LEU A 195 -13.56 -7.40 -3.79
N ALA A 196 -13.18 -7.05 -2.56
CA ALA A 196 -13.86 -7.49 -1.34
C ALA A 196 -15.22 -6.80 -1.10
N GLY A 197 -15.53 -5.74 -1.85
CA GLY A 197 -16.77 -4.97 -1.69
C GLY A 197 -16.84 -4.18 -0.39
N VAL A 198 -15.70 -3.72 0.12
CA VAL A 198 -15.59 -2.92 1.35
C VAL A 198 -15.07 -1.52 1.05
N VAL A 199 -15.26 -0.59 1.98
CA VAL A 199 -14.80 0.79 1.80
C VAL A 199 -13.31 0.89 2.15
N PRO A 200 -12.43 1.25 1.19
CA PRO A 200 -11.01 1.47 1.48
C PRO A 200 -10.79 2.76 2.28
N VAL A 201 -9.97 2.66 3.33
CA VAL A 201 -9.35 3.81 4.00
C VAL A 201 -7.91 3.90 3.50
N VAL A 202 -7.54 5.01 2.89
CA VAL A 202 -6.31 5.13 2.10
C VAL A 202 -5.31 6.10 2.71
N ASP A 203 -4.03 5.75 2.57
CA ASP A 203 -2.88 6.58 2.91
C ASP A 203 -1.73 6.26 1.94
N GLY A 204 -1.45 7.17 1.02
CA GLY A 204 -0.50 6.94 -0.08
C GLY A 204 -0.27 8.21 -0.92
N PRO A 205 -0.42 8.19 -2.26
CA PRO A 205 -0.25 9.38 -3.08
C PRO A 205 -1.15 10.54 -2.64
N SER A 206 -0.70 11.77 -2.88
CA SER A 206 -1.48 12.97 -2.62
C SER A 206 -2.70 13.11 -3.54
N ASP A 207 -2.66 12.52 -4.73
CA ASP A 207 -3.77 12.43 -5.69
C ASP A 207 -4.13 10.97 -5.99
N TYR A 208 -5.26 10.53 -5.42
CA TYR A 208 -5.88 9.24 -5.74
C TYR A 208 -6.82 9.30 -6.94
N GLY A 209 -7.12 10.49 -7.46
CA GLY A 209 -8.13 10.72 -8.50
C GLY A 209 -8.00 9.83 -9.75
N PRO A 210 -6.79 9.53 -10.27
CA PRO A 210 -6.64 8.58 -11.38
C PRO A 210 -6.96 7.13 -11.01
N PHE A 211 -6.92 6.77 -9.73
CA PHE A 211 -6.87 5.39 -9.22
C PHE A 211 -8.14 4.98 -8.46
N ILE A 212 -9.14 5.86 -8.41
CA ILE A 212 -10.41 5.60 -7.73
C ILE A 212 -11.57 5.73 -8.72
N PRO A 213 -12.62 4.91 -8.61
CA PRO A 213 -13.70 4.90 -9.58
C PRO A 213 -14.47 6.22 -9.60
N ASN A 214 -14.63 6.89 -8.45
CA ASN A 214 -15.14 8.25 -8.33
C ASN A 214 -14.59 8.92 -7.06
N THR A 215 -14.87 10.22 -6.89
CA THR A 215 -14.33 11.05 -5.80
C THR A 215 -14.80 10.63 -4.40
N HIS A 216 -15.83 9.80 -4.29
CA HIS A 216 -16.39 9.36 -3.02
C HIS A 216 -16.15 7.87 -2.76
N ALA A 217 -15.20 7.24 -3.46
CA ALA A 217 -14.98 5.79 -3.37
C ALA A 217 -13.87 5.37 -2.37
N VAL A 218 -13.28 6.32 -1.65
CA VAL A 218 -12.23 6.10 -0.65
C VAL A 218 -12.39 7.07 0.50
N ILE A 219 -11.93 6.69 1.70
CA ILE A 219 -11.78 7.59 2.85
C ILE A 219 -10.29 7.90 2.98
N ARG A 220 -9.85 9.14 2.79
CA ARG A 220 -8.43 9.50 2.90
C ARG A 220 -8.09 9.87 4.33
N THR A 221 -6.95 9.41 4.84
CA THR A 221 -6.44 9.87 6.14
C THR A 221 -6.16 11.37 6.17
N ASP A 222 -5.79 11.96 5.03
CA ASP A 222 -5.51 13.40 4.87
C ASP A 222 -6.72 14.30 5.08
N ASP A 223 -7.94 13.76 5.01
CA ASP A 223 -9.18 14.53 5.16
C ASP A 223 -9.57 14.72 6.65
N PHE A 224 -8.75 14.24 7.59
CA PHE A 224 -9.02 14.27 9.03
C PHE A 224 -7.84 14.86 9.81
N ASP A 225 -8.16 15.69 10.81
CA ASP A 225 -7.15 16.32 11.67
C ASP A 225 -6.37 15.32 12.54
N SER A 226 -6.93 14.13 12.81
CA SER A 226 -6.31 13.10 13.66
C SER A 226 -6.88 11.69 13.42
N PRO A 227 -6.17 10.63 13.86
CA PRO A 227 -6.68 9.26 13.84
C PRO A 227 -7.99 9.09 14.63
N ARG A 228 -8.18 9.89 15.69
CA ARG A 228 -9.43 9.90 16.46
C ARG A 228 -10.60 10.44 15.63
N ALA A 229 -10.40 11.55 14.93
CA ALA A 229 -11.44 12.12 14.06
C ALA A 229 -11.82 11.14 12.94
N LEU A 230 -10.83 10.44 12.36
CA LEU A 230 -11.08 9.34 11.43
C LEU A 230 -11.89 8.21 12.11
N ALA A 231 -11.51 7.76 13.30
CA ALA A 231 -12.24 6.70 14.02
C ALA A 231 -13.71 7.09 14.29
N ASP A 232 -13.97 8.33 14.73
CA ASP A 232 -15.30 8.85 14.99
C ASP A 232 -16.16 8.87 13.71
N TYR A 233 -15.55 9.23 12.57
CA TYR A 233 -16.20 9.17 11.26
C TYR A 233 -16.51 7.74 10.81
N LEU A 234 -15.55 6.82 10.93
CA LEU A 234 -15.78 5.40 10.63
C LEU A 234 -16.91 4.84 11.51
N ASN A 235 -16.97 5.20 12.78
CA ASN A 235 -18.05 4.82 13.69
C ASN A 235 -19.41 5.35 13.24
N THR A 236 -19.46 6.59 12.75
CA THR A 236 -20.69 7.18 12.19
C THR A 236 -21.17 6.39 10.98
N LEU A 237 -20.26 6.00 10.06
CA LEU A 237 -20.60 5.21 8.88
C LEU A 237 -21.11 3.81 9.23
N MET A 238 -20.53 3.15 10.24
CA MET A 238 -21.00 1.82 10.69
C MET A 238 -22.47 1.83 11.14
N HIS A 239 -22.92 2.95 11.72
CA HIS A 239 -24.29 3.10 12.21
C HIS A 239 -25.23 3.77 11.20
N ASN A 240 -24.72 4.15 10.02
CA ASN A 240 -25.49 4.80 8.97
C ASN A 240 -25.26 4.10 7.62
N LYS A 241 -26.07 3.09 7.35
CA LYS A 241 -26.02 2.30 6.11
C LYS A 241 -26.14 3.14 4.84
N THR A 242 -26.93 4.22 4.88
CA THR A 242 -27.09 5.13 3.73
C THR A 242 -25.77 5.83 3.41
N LEU A 243 -25.11 6.42 4.41
CA LEU A 243 -23.81 7.08 4.22
C LEU A 243 -22.73 6.08 3.82
N TYR A 244 -22.68 4.90 4.45
CA TYR A 244 -21.74 3.85 4.07
C TYR A 244 -21.91 3.43 2.61
N ASN A 245 -23.15 3.22 2.17
CA ASN A 245 -23.43 2.79 0.80
C ASN A 245 -23.09 3.85 -0.26
N GLN A 246 -22.99 5.14 0.09
CA GLN A 246 -22.53 6.18 -0.84
C GLN A 246 -21.10 5.90 -1.30
N TYR A 247 -20.24 5.34 -0.44
CA TYR A 247 -18.87 4.96 -0.80
C TYR A 247 -18.79 3.82 -1.82
N LEU A 248 -19.87 3.04 -1.96
CA LEU A 248 -19.96 1.93 -2.90
C LEU A 248 -20.84 2.28 -4.11
N SER A 249 -21.21 3.56 -4.28
CA SER A 249 -22.05 4.05 -5.38
C SER A 249 -21.45 3.80 -6.77
N PHE A 250 -20.13 3.62 -6.88
CA PHE A 250 -19.48 3.28 -8.14
C PHE A 250 -19.98 1.96 -8.74
N ARG A 251 -20.60 1.09 -7.93
CA ARG A 251 -21.23 -0.18 -8.35
C ARG A 251 -22.56 -0.03 -9.08
N GLN A 252 -23.00 1.20 -9.32
CA GLN A 252 -24.15 1.48 -10.17
C GLN A 252 -23.72 1.60 -11.65
N PRO A 253 -24.64 1.41 -12.62
CA PRO A 253 -24.34 1.69 -14.01
C PRO A 253 -23.73 3.08 -14.18
N HIS A 254 -22.63 3.17 -14.92
CA HIS A 254 -21.87 4.41 -15.14
C HIS A 254 -21.28 5.06 -13.86
N GLY A 255 -21.21 4.33 -12.73
CA GLY A 255 -20.62 4.84 -11.49
C GLY A 255 -19.09 4.93 -11.48
N VAL A 256 -18.45 4.34 -12.48
CA VAL A 256 -16.99 4.35 -12.70
C VAL A 256 -16.61 5.45 -13.69
N SER A 257 -15.78 6.40 -13.25
CA SER A 257 -15.36 7.56 -14.04
C SER A 257 -14.44 7.20 -15.22
N ASP A 258 -14.51 8.02 -16.27
CA ASP A 258 -13.60 7.91 -17.43
C ASP A 258 -12.13 8.08 -17.04
N ARG A 259 -11.85 8.92 -16.04
CA ARG A 259 -10.49 9.12 -15.52
C ARG A 259 -9.90 7.80 -14.99
N PHE A 260 -10.68 7.04 -14.22
CA PHE A 260 -10.27 5.73 -13.73
C PHE A 260 -10.12 4.71 -14.86
N LYS A 261 -11.09 4.63 -15.77
CA LYS A 261 -11.01 3.72 -16.93
C LYS A 261 -9.78 4.02 -17.79
N LYS A 262 -9.41 5.29 -17.95
CA LYS A 262 -8.19 5.69 -18.67
C LYS A 262 -6.93 5.17 -17.98
N THR A 263 -6.87 5.19 -16.65
CA THR A 263 -5.75 4.63 -15.87
C THR A 263 -5.62 3.11 -16.07
N LEU A 264 -6.73 2.37 -15.97
CA LEU A 264 -6.72 0.92 -16.20
C LEU A 264 -6.21 0.59 -17.62
N LYS A 265 -6.71 1.33 -18.62
CA LYS A 265 -6.24 1.21 -20.00
C LYS A 265 -4.77 1.58 -20.17
N ALA A 266 -4.25 2.55 -19.42
CA ALA A 266 -2.84 2.94 -19.47
C ALA A 266 -1.94 1.81 -18.98
N TYR A 267 -2.33 1.09 -17.92
CA TYR A 267 -1.59 -0.10 -17.47
C TYR A 267 -1.63 -1.23 -18.49
N LYS A 268 -2.81 -1.54 -19.04
CA LYS A 268 -2.93 -2.52 -20.13
C LYS A 268 -2.09 -2.14 -21.35
N LYS A 269 -2.09 -0.86 -21.73
CA LYS A 269 -1.28 -0.32 -22.82
C LYS A 269 0.22 -0.44 -22.52
N GLY A 270 0.67 -0.17 -21.29
CA GLY A 270 2.08 -0.32 -20.91
C GLY A 270 2.61 -1.74 -21.14
N GLN A 271 1.81 -2.77 -20.85
CA GLN A 271 2.14 -4.16 -21.15
C GLN A 271 2.29 -4.38 -22.68
N CYS A 272 1.37 -3.83 -23.46
CA CYS A 272 1.39 -3.94 -24.92
C CYS A 272 2.54 -3.17 -25.57
N ASP A 273 2.88 -2.00 -25.04
CA ASP A 273 3.99 -1.18 -25.53
C ASP A 273 5.32 -1.89 -25.27
N LEU A 274 5.47 -2.59 -24.13
CA LEU A 274 6.65 -3.41 -23.86
C LEU A 274 6.79 -4.56 -24.87
N CYS A 275 5.69 -5.26 -25.16
CA CYS A 275 5.69 -6.32 -26.16
C CYS A 275 5.98 -5.78 -27.57
N THR A 276 5.45 -4.60 -27.90
CA THR A 276 5.75 -3.91 -29.17
C THR A 276 7.23 -3.57 -29.28
N LEU A 277 7.84 -3.00 -28.22
CA LEU A 277 9.28 -2.75 -28.20
C LEU A 277 10.08 -4.05 -28.43
N ALA A 278 9.70 -5.15 -27.76
CA ALA A 278 10.39 -6.43 -27.93
C ALA A 278 10.33 -6.93 -29.38
N TYR A 279 9.15 -6.86 -30.01
CA TYR A 279 8.95 -7.27 -31.39
C TYR A 279 9.73 -6.38 -32.38
N GLU A 280 9.63 -5.06 -32.25
CA GLU A 280 10.34 -4.12 -33.12
C GLU A 280 11.86 -4.35 -33.07
N ARG A 281 12.41 -4.51 -31.85
CA ARG A 281 13.84 -4.77 -31.65
C ARG A 281 14.26 -6.14 -32.15
N HIS A 282 13.39 -7.15 -32.06
CA HIS A 282 13.68 -8.47 -32.61
C HIS A 282 13.84 -8.42 -34.14
N ASN A 283 13.04 -7.59 -34.82
CA ASN A 283 13.12 -7.42 -36.27
C ASN A 283 14.25 -6.48 -36.71
N ASP A 284 14.52 -5.42 -35.93
CA ASP A 284 15.58 -4.47 -36.18
C ASP A 284 16.25 -4.01 -34.86
N MET A 285 17.37 -4.66 -34.55
CA MET A 285 18.19 -4.35 -33.38
C MET A 285 18.85 -2.95 -33.47
N THR A 286 18.95 -2.35 -34.66
CA THR A 286 19.54 -1.02 -34.87
C THR A 286 18.59 0.12 -34.55
N SER A 287 17.28 -0.16 -34.46
CA SER A 287 16.26 0.77 -33.99
C SER A 287 16.52 1.08 -32.52
N TYR A 288 17.36 2.08 -32.25
CA TYR A 288 17.83 2.46 -30.93
C TYR A 288 17.56 3.94 -30.70
N SER A 289 17.06 4.31 -29.51
CA SER A 289 16.93 5.69 -29.08
C SER A 289 18.12 6.07 -28.18
N PRO A 290 19.25 6.54 -28.75
CA PRO A 290 20.40 6.94 -27.96
C PRO A 290 20.07 8.12 -27.03
N GLY A 291 20.53 8.05 -25.79
CA GLY A 291 20.51 9.18 -24.85
C GLY A 291 19.25 9.36 -24.01
N LYS A 292 18.25 8.47 -24.14
CA LYS A 292 17.11 8.45 -23.21
C LYS A 292 17.61 8.10 -21.80
N LYS A 293 17.31 8.97 -20.84
CA LYS A 293 17.58 8.75 -19.41
C LYS A 293 16.27 8.56 -18.69
N ILE A 294 16.24 7.58 -17.79
CA ILE A 294 15.15 7.42 -16.83
C ILE A 294 15.59 7.99 -15.48
N TYR A 295 14.62 8.33 -14.64
CA TYR A 295 14.84 8.86 -13.30
C TYR A 295 14.07 8.03 -12.29
N LEU A 296 14.64 7.86 -11.10
CA LEU A 296 13.91 7.25 -9.99
C LEU A 296 12.86 8.22 -9.47
N ASP A 297 11.78 7.64 -8.94
CA ASP A 297 10.75 8.43 -8.29
C ASP A 297 11.33 9.15 -7.06
N ASN A 298 11.30 10.47 -7.10
CA ASN A 298 11.77 11.36 -6.04
C ASN A 298 10.61 12.13 -5.37
N THR A 299 9.37 11.70 -5.61
CA THR A 299 8.14 12.36 -5.11
C THR A 299 7.66 11.82 -3.77
N CYS A 300 8.35 10.81 -3.22
CA CYS A 300 7.95 10.13 -2.00
C CYS A 300 8.04 11.04 -0.77
N VAL A 301 6.94 11.18 -0.04
CA VAL A 301 6.92 11.80 1.30
C VAL A 301 7.33 10.75 2.33
N LEU A 302 8.50 10.97 2.94
CA LEU A 302 9.02 10.13 4.02
C LEU A 302 8.51 10.64 5.37
N HIS A 303 8.43 9.75 6.36
CA HIS A 303 8.15 10.09 7.75
C HIS A 303 6.84 10.87 8.00
N LYS A 304 5.85 10.72 7.10
CA LYS A 304 4.55 11.40 7.17
C LYS A 304 3.92 11.30 8.57
N HIS A 305 3.99 10.13 9.19
CA HIS A 305 3.35 9.83 10.47
C HIS A 305 4.30 9.81 11.67
N PHE A 306 5.52 10.33 11.50
CA PHE A 306 6.54 10.31 12.55
C PHE A 306 6.13 11.03 13.84
N ASN A 307 5.24 12.03 13.75
CA ASN A 307 4.76 12.76 14.91
C ASN A 307 4.04 11.83 15.92
N TYR A 308 3.31 10.81 15.46
CA TYR A 308 2.63 9.86 16.35
C TYR A 308 3.60 9.00 17.17
N LYS A 309 4.84 8.80 16.69
CA LYS A 309 5.91 8.19 17.48
C LYS A 309 6.31 9.04 18.69
N ARG A 310 6.39 10.37 18.50
CA ARG A 310 6.82 11.29 19.57
C ARG A 310 5.78 11.37 20.69
N TRP A 311 4.50 11.34 20.35
CA TRP A 311 3.41 11.33 21.34
C TRP A 311 3.45 10.10 22.24
N ASP A 312 3.75 8.92 21.69
CA ASP A 312 3.97 7.70 22.48
C ASP A 312 5.10 7.89 23.50
N VAL A 313 6.22 8.46 23.06
CA VAL A 313 7.40 8.67 23.92
C VAL A 313 7.11 9.71 25.01
N LEU A 314 6.58 10.86 24.63
CA LEU A 314 6.26 11.95 25.57
C LEU A 314 5.19 11.53 26.59
N SER A 315 4.15 10.81 26.17
CA SER A 315 3.12 10.32 27.09
C SER A 315 3.69 9.32 28.09
N THR A 316 4.61 8.44 27.66
CA THR A 316 5.30 7.50 28.56
C THR A 316 6.14 8.24 29.60
N TYR A 317 6.97 9.21 29.18
CA TYR A 317 7.77 9.99 30.12
C TYR A 317 6.91 10.82 31.08
N PHE A 318 5.80 11.39 30.60
CA PHE A 318 4.86 12.13 31.43
C PHE A 318 4.22 11.23 32.50
N LEU A 319 3.81 10.01 32.16
CA LEU A 319 3.27 9.05 33.11
C LEU A 319 4.31 8.59 34.14
N VAL A 320 5.55 8.34 33.71
CA VAL A 320 6.66 8.01 34.62
C VAL A 320 6.94 9.17 35.58
N PHE A 321 6.93 10.41 35.07
CA PHE A 321 7.10 11.61 35.88
C PHE A 321 5.97 11.78 36.91
N LEU A 322 4.72 11.59 36.52
CA LEU A 322 3.57 11.61 37.44
C LEU A 322 3.69 10.52 38.51
N ALA A 323 4.05 9.30 38.14
CA ALA A 323 4.28 8.21 39.10
C ALA A 323 5.39 8.56 40.09
N ALA A 324 6.50 9.16 39.62
CA ALA A 324 7.59 9.61 40.47
C ALA A 324 7.14 10.72 41.45
N LEU A 325 6.29 11.66 41.02
CA LEU A 325 5.71 12.68 41.90
C LEU A 325 4.80 12.07 42.99
N VAL A 326 3.98 11.08 42.64
CA VAL A 326 3.13 10.37 43.61
C VAL A 326 3.97 9.63 44.64
N ILE A 327 5.02 8.93 44.20
CA ILE A 327 5.96 8.24 45.08
C ILE A 327 6.67 9.24 46.00
N LEU A 328 7.17 10.34 45.45
CA LEU A 328 7.83 11.40 46.22
C LEU A 328 6.90 11.99 47.28
N PHE A 329 5.64 12.24 46.93
CA PHE A 329 4.62 12.71 47.87
C PHE A 329 4.40 11.71 49.01
N TYR A 330 4.31 10.40 48.71
CA TYR A 330 4.20 9.36 49.72
C TYR A 330 5.43 9.28 50.63
N LEU A 331 6.64 9.37 50.08
CA LEU A 331 7.89 9.39 50.83
C LEU A 331 7.96 10.60 51.77
N ILE A 332 7.58 11.79 51.31
CA ILE A 332 7.49 13.00 52.14
C ILE A 332 6.47 12.81 53.27
N LYS A 333 5.31 12.19 52.98
CA LYS A 333 4.28 11.91 53.99
C LYS A 333 4.82 10.95 55.06
N LEU A 334 5.45 9.84 54.66
CA LEU A 334 6.07 8.86 55.56
C LEU A 334 7.18 9.47 56.42
N TYR A 335 8.03 10.31 55.81
CA TYR A 335 9.08 11.04 56.53
C TYR A 335 8.49 11.96 57.60
N LYS A 336 7.42 12.70 57.28
CA LYS A 336 6.73 13.57 58.24
C LYS A 336 6.08 12.78 59.39
N THR A 337 5.45 11.63 59.14
CA THR A 337 4.91 10.77 60.20
C THR A 337 6.01 10.18 61.08
N SER A 338 7.11 9.70 60.50
CA SER A 338 8.28 9.19 61.25
C SER A 338 8.93 10.26 62.13
N ARG A 339 9.00 11.51 61.64
CA ARG A 339 9.53 12.63 62.42
C ARG A 339 8.61 12.99 63.59
N ARG A 340 7.28 13.00 63.38
CA ARG A 340 6.28 13.24 64.45
C ARG A 340 6.33 12.17 65.54
N THR A 341 6.48 10.89 65.19
CA THR A 341 6.60 9.81 66.18
C THR A 341 7.93 9.88 66.95
N LYS A 342 9.03 10.32 66.32
CA LYS A 342 10.30 10.58 67.02
C LYS A 342 10.21 11.76 68.00
N THR A 343 9.59 12.87 67.62
CA THR A 343 9.39 14.02 68.54
C THR A 343 8.43 13.72 69.68
N ALA A 344 7.40 12.89 69.46
CA ALA A 344 6.49 12.46 70.53
C ALA A 344 7.16 11.51 71.54
N ARG A 345 8.17 10.75 71.11
CA ARG A 345 8.98 9.90 72.00
C ARG A 345 10.01 10.67 72.82
N SER A 346 10.50 11.81 72.34
CA SER A 346 11.45 12.65 73.09
C SER A 346 10.80 13.58 74.12
N SER A 347 9.49 13.75 74.09
CA SER A 347 8.72 14.59 75.03
C SER A 347 8.10 13.81 76.21
N VAL A 348 8.42 12.52 76.35
CA VAL A 348 7.90 11.62 77.41
C VAL A 348 9.04 11.14 78.35
N ASN A 349 10.24 11.70 78.22
CA ASN A 349 11.37 11.43 79.11
C ASN A 349 11.76 12.68 79.89
#